data_AF-A0A0J6HJH0-F1
#
_entry.id   AF-A0A0J6HJH0-F1
#
_cell.length_a   1.000
_cell.length_b   1.000
_cell.length_c   1.000
_cell.angle_alpha   90.00
_cell.angle_beta   90.00
_cell.angle_gamma   90.00
#
_symmetry.space_group_name_H-M   'P 1'
#
loop_
_entity.id
_entity.type
_entity.pdbx_description
1 polymer ?
#
loop_
_entity_poly.entity_id
_entity_poly.type
_entity_poly.pdbx_seq_one_letter_code
_entity_poly.pdbx_strand_id
1 'polypeptide(L)'
;MKKKSILLPCLFLAVSIYAILRSGQISLFDGQGEWSVLAALVGLAFLYQGHKEADNAHFFAGLLLAAIGVYFAFKQELFGQADDFTAVVLIAGCALFIRSLRTKEYQFESFLMIAFALYLYFFNRIIAWLQSLKIETFYVEAYWPAALIAVSLLLLFLKRK
;
A
#
# COMPACT_ATOMS: atom_id res chain seq x y z
N MET A 1 11.99 -7.10 -31.72
CA MET A 1 11.22 -5.86 -32.01
C MET A 1 11.38 -4.92 -30.81
N LYS A 2 11.82 -3.66 -30.98
CA LYS A 2 11.97 -2.71 -29.86
C LYS A 2 10.58 -2.44 -29.27
N LYS A 3 10.33 -2.83 -28.01
CA LYS A 3 9.11 -2.45 -27.27
C LYS A 3 9.06 -0.91 -27.22
N LYS A 4 8.12 -0.30 -27.94
CA LYS A 4 7.82 1.13 -27.77
C LYS A 4 7.03 1.25 -26.47
N SER A 5 7.71 1.58 -25.38
CA SER A 5 7.04 1.83 -24.10
C SER A 5 6.14 3.06 -24.22
N ILE A 6 4.87 2.90 -23.84
CA ILE A 6 3.87 3.98 -23.81
C ILE A 6 3.87 4.67 -22.44
N LEU A 7 4.76 4.24 -21.53
CA LEU A 7 4.88 4.78 -20.18
C LEU A 7 5.15 6.30 -20.19
N LEU A 8 6.09 6.76 -21.02
CA LEU A 8 6.44 8.18 -21.09
C LEU A 8 5.22 9.06 -21.48
N PRO A 9 4.48 8.75 -22.57
CA PRO A 9 3.20 9.41 -22.85
C PRO A 9 2.20 9.37 -21.69
N CYS A 10 2.04 8.22 -21.02
CA CYS A 10 1.10 8.09 -19.89
C CYS A 10 1.51 8.93 -18.68
N LEU A 11 2.82 9.03 -18.39
CA LEU A 11 3.34 9.86 -17.30
C LEU A 11 3.15 11.35 -17.58
N PHE A 12 3.43 11.79 -18.82
CA PHE A 12 3.13 13.18 -19.20
C PHE A 12 1.64 13.49 -19.06
N LEU A 13 0.78 12.58 -19.50
CA LEU A 13 -0.67 12.72 -19.34
C LEU A 13 -1.07 12.83 -17.86
N ALA A 14 -0.53 11.98 -16.98
CA ALA A 14 -0.78 12.04 -15.54
C ALA A 14 -0.37 13.40 -14.94
N VAL A 15 0.82 13.89 -15.28
CA VAL A 15 1.34 15.19 -14.80
C VAL A 15 0.50 16.36 -15.33
N SER A 16 0.09 16.32 -16.60
CA SER A 16 -0.76 17.36 -17.20
C SER A 16 -2.15 17.40 -16.57
N ILE A 17 -2.79 16.25 -16.35
CA ILE A 17 -4.08 16.18 -15.64
C ILE A 17 -3.93 16.74 -14.23
N TYR A 18 -2.90 16.33 -13.49
CA TYR A 18 -2.64 16.85 -12.15
C TYR A 18 -2.42 18.37 -12.13
N ALA A 19 -1.67 18.92 -13.10
CA ALA A 19 -1.45 20.36 -13.20
C ALA A 19 -2.77 21.13 -13.39
N ILE A 20 -3.71 20.60 -14.18
CA ILE A 20 -5.05 21.19 -14.36
C ILE A 20 -5.84 21.11 -13.05
N LEU A 21 -5.88 19.95 -12.39
CA LEU A 21 -6.57 19.79 -11.11
C LEU A 21 -6.00 20.73 -10.03
N ARG A 22 -4.67 20.83 -9.94
CA ARG A 22 -3.99 21.71 -8.99
C ARG A 22 -4.22 23.19 -9.28
N SER A 23 -4.43 23.56 -10.54
CA SER A 23 -4.67 24.96 -10.91
C SER A 23 -5.98 25.52 -10.35
N GLY A 24 -6.89 24.65 -9.89
CA GLY A 24 -8.19 25.06 -9.35
C GLY A 24 -9.19 25.51 -10.41
N GLN A 25 -8.86 25.42 -11.71
CA GLN A 25 -9.77 25.74 -12.81
C GLN A 25 -10.99 24.81 -12.86
N ILE A 26 -10.84 23.57 -12.38
CA ILE A 26 -11.89 22.57 -12.28
C ILE A 26 -11.88 22.09 -10.83
N SER A 27 -12.99 22.22 -10.10
CA SER A 27 -13.13 21.65 -8.75
C SER A 27 -13.99 20.39 -8.81
N LEU A 28 -13.37 19.23 -8.60
CA LEU A 28 -13.99 17.90 -8.59
C LEU A 28 -14.22 17.40 -7.17
N PHE A 29 -13.22 17.56 -6.28
CA PHE A 29 -13.26 17.09 -4.89
C PHE A 29 -12.26 17.88 -4.03
N ASP A 30 -12.46 17.87 -2.72
CA ASP A 30 -11.57 18.56 -1.78
C ASP A 30 -10.22 17.84 -1.70
N GLY A 31 -9.12 18.60 -1.69
CA GLY A 31 -7.76 18.02 -1.67
C GLY A 31 -7.27 17.50 -3.03
N GLN A 32 -7.96 17.79 -4.14
CA GLN A 32 -7.53 17.38 -5.48
C GLN A 32 -6.13 17.89 -5.93
N GLY A 33 -5.62 18.92 -5.26
CA GLY A 33 -4.28 19.48 -5.48
C GLY A 33 -3.18 18.75 -4.70
N GLU A 34 -3.52 17.77 -3.87
CA GLU A 34 -2.57 17.04 -3.03
C GLU A 34 -1.67 16.10 -3.84
N TRP A 35 -0.50 15.80 -3.28
CA TRP A 35 0.47 14.89 -3.88
C TRP A 35 -0.11 13.49 -4.10
N SER A 36 -1.09 13.09 -3.28
CA SER A 36 -1.77 11.80 -3.33
C SER A 36 -2.50 11.58 -4.66
N VAL A 37 -3.05 12.64 -5.25
CA VAL A 37 -3.71 12.59 -6.56
C VAL A 37 -2.70 12.37 -7.68
N LEU A 38 -1.54 13.05 -7.62
CA LEU A 38 -0.46 12.79 -8.55
C LEU A 38 0.04 11.35 -8.43
N ALA A 39 0.22 10.86 -7.20
CA ALA A 39 0.60 9.46 -6.95
C ALA A 39 -0.43 8.49 -7.53
N ALA A 40 -1.74 8.77 -7.36
CA ALA A 40 -2.80 7.95 -7.94
C ALA A 40 -2.72 7.91 -9.48
N LEU A 41 -2.56 9.06 -10.13
CA LEU A 41 -2.46 9.16 -11.60
C LEU A 41 -1.20 8.48 -12.14
N VAL A 42 -0.06 8.65 -11.49
CA VAL A 42 1.18 7.96 -11.85
C VAL A 42 1.04 6.44 -11.65
N GLY A 43 0.42 6.02 -10.55
CA GLY A 43 0.10 4.62 -10.29
C GLY A 43 -0.78 4.00 -11.38
N LEU A 44 -1.80 4.73 -11.83
CA LEU A 44 -2.65 4.32 -12.96
C LEU A 44 -1.86 4.18 -14.27
N ALA A 45 -0.92 5.09 -14.54
CA ALA A 45 -0.04 4.99 -15.71
C ALA A 45 0.82 3.72 -15.67
N PHE A 46 1.43 3.42 -14.52
CA PHE A 46 2.19 2.18 -14.31
C PHE A 46 1.32 0.92 -14.41
N LEU A 47 0.10 0.98 -13.87
CA LEU A 47 -0.83 -0.14 -13.90
C LEU A 47 -1.30 -0.44 -15.33
N TYR A 48 -1.61 0.59 -16.12
CA TYR A 48 -1.97 0.46 -17.53
C TYR A 48 -0.82 -0.14 -18.35
N GLN A 49 0.39 0.41 -18.19
CA GLN A 49 1.59 -0.07 -18.87
C GLN A 49 1.91 -1.52 -18.48
N GLY A 50 1.90 -1.83 -17.18
CA GLY A 50 2.17 -3.18 -16.66
C GLY A 50 1.16 -4.21 -17.12
N HIS A 51 -0.12 -3.85 -17.21
CA HIS A 51 -1.14 -4.74 -17.76
C HIS A 51 -0.93 -4.98 -19.26
N LYS A 52 -0.63 -3.94 -20.04
CA LYS A 52 -0.44 -4.04 -21.50
C LYS A 52 0.81 -4.82 -21.88
N GLU A 53 1.89 -4.68 -21.13
CA GLU A 53 3.17 -5.33 -21.43
C GLU A 53 3.37 -6.66 -20.72
N ALA A 54 2.35 -7.14 -20.00
CA ALA A 54 2.41 -8.29 -19.10
C ALA A 54 3.60 -8.21 -18.12
N ASP A 55 3.96 -6.98 -17.73
CA ASP A 55 5.05 -6.72 -16.81
C ASP A 55 4.49 -6.67 -15.38
N ASN A 56 4.73 -7.75 -14.65
CA ASN A 56 4.24 -7.91 -13.28
C ASN A 56 4.88 -6.92 -12.29
N ALA A 57 6.08 -6.40 -12.57
CA ALA A 57 6.73 -5.42 -11.71
C ALA A 57 6.09 -4.04 -11.87
N HIS A 58 5.89 -3.59 -13.11
CA HIS A 58 5.17 -2.34 -13.40
C HIS A 58 3.72 -2.41 -12.93
N PHE A 59 3.06 -3.56 -13.09
CA PHE A 59 1.70 -3.77 -12.61
C PHE A 59 1.62 -3.66 -11.08
N PHE A 60 2.54 -4.31 -10.36
CA PHE A 60 2.58 -4.24 -8.90
C PHE A 60 2.88 -2.83 -8.38
N ALA A 61 3.91 -2.18 -8.94
CA ALA A 61 4.26 -0.81 -8.57
C ALA A 61 3.09 0.16 -8.84
N GLY A 62 2.42 0.00 -9.99
CA GLY A 62 1.25 0.81 -10.34
C GLY A 62 0.08 0.59 -9.41
N LEU A 63 -0.23 -0.67 -9.07
CA LEU A 63 -1.32 -1.02 -8.16
C LEU A 63 -1.08 -0.47 -6.75
N LEU A 64 0.14 -0.64 -6.22
CA LEU A 64 0.51 -0.16 -4.89
C LEU A 64 0.47 1.37 -4.82
N LEU A 65 1.07 2.05 -5.79
CA LEU A 65 1.09 3.52 -5.83
C LEU A 65 -0.30 4.11 -6.07
N ALA A 66 -1.10 3.50 -6.94
CA ALA A 66 -2.47 3.94 -7.18
C ALA A 66 -3.34 3.80 -5.93
N ALA A 67 -3.27 2.65 -5.26
CA ALA A 67 -4.05 2.42 -4.05
C ALA A 67 -3.64 3.34 -2.89
N ILE A 68 -2.34 3.60 -2.69
CA ILE A 68 -1.86 4.58 -1.71
C ILE A 68 -2.35 5.99 -2.07
N GLY A 69 -2.21 6.39 -3.34
CA GLY A 69 -2.67 7.70 -3.80
C GLY A 69 -4.17 7.89 -3.59
N VAL A 70 -4.98 6.90 -3.95
CA VAL A 70 -6.44 6.92 -3.73
C VAL A 70 -6.77 6.96 -2.25
N TYR A 71 -6.11 6.16 -1.41
CA TYR A 71 -6.34 6.15 0.04
C TYR A 71 -6.12 7.54 0.65
N PHE A 72 -4.99 8.20 0.34
CA PHE A 72 -4.70 9.54 0.85
C PHE A 72 -5.57 10.63 0.22
N ALA A 73 -5.93 10.51 -1.06
CA ALA A 73 -6.80 11.48 -1.72
C ALA A 73 -8.21 11.51 -1.10
N PHE A 74 -8.74 10.34 -0.72
CA PHE A 74 -10.08 10.21 -0.15
C PHE A 74 -10.09 9.91 1.35
N LYS A 75 -8.95 10.11 2.04
CA LYS A 75 -8.82 9.77 3.47
C LYS A 75 -9.89 10.45 4.31
N GLN A 76 -10.04 11.75 4.13
CA GLN A 76 -10.96 12.56 4.91
C GLN A 76 -12.43 12.16 4.69
N GLU A 77 -12.80 11.85 3.44
CA GLU A 77 -14.18 11.55 3.06
C GLU A 77 -14.59 10.10 3.36
N LEU A 78 -13.71 9.12 3.12
CA LEU A 78 -14.05 7.70 3.15
C LEU A 78 -13.49 6.95 4.36
N PHE A 79 -12.36 7.39 4.91
CA PHE A 79 -11.58 6.62 5.89
C PHE A 79 -11.44 7.32 7.25
N GLY A 80 -11.79 8.61 7.35
CA GLY A 80 -11.76 9.38 8.58
C GLY A 80 -10.39 9.34 9.28
N GLN A 81 -10.39 8.87 10.53
CA GLN A 81 -9.18 8.74 11.38
C GLN A 81 -8.57 7.34 11.34
N ALA A 82 -8.74 6.60 10.24
CA ALA A 82 -8.03 5.33 10.09
C ALA A 82 -6.51 5.51 10.25
N ASP A 83 -5.86 4.53 10.89
CA ASP A 83 -4.42 4.52 11.07
C ASP A 83 -3.71 4.34 9.72
N ASP A 84 -2.96 5.36 9.30
CA ASP A 84 -2.29 5.40 8.00
C ASP A 84 -1.30 4.25 7.84
N PHE A 85 -0.57 3.93 8.90
CA PHE A 85 0.42 2.86 8.89
C PHE A 85 -0.23 1.51 8.60
N THR A 86 -1.25 1.15 9.36
CA THR A 86 -2.02 -0.08 9.18
C THR A 86 -2.66 -0.15 7.80
N ALA A 87 -3.25 0.94 7.31
CA ALA A 87 -3.86 1.01 5.99
C ALA A 87 -2.84 0.79 4.87
N VAL A 88 -1.67 1.44 4.93
CA VAL A 88 -0.61 1.27 3.94
C VAL A 88 -0.05 -0.16 3.94
N VAL A 89 0.14 -0.77 5.12
CA VAL A 89 0.57 -2.19 5.22
C VAL A 89 -0.50 -3.12 4.60
N LEU A 90 -1.79 -2.86 4.85
CA LEU A 90 -2.89 -3.61 4.24
C LEU A 90 -2.90 -3.45 2.72
N ILE A 91 -2.76 -2.23 2.21
CA ILE A 91 -2.69 -1.93 0.77
C ILE A 91 -1.51 -2.69 0.14
N ALA A 92 -0.34 -2.70 0.77
CA ALA A 92 0.83 -3.43 0.29
C ALA A 92 0.56 -4.95 0.25
N GLY A 93 -0.07 -5.50 1.30
CA GLY A 93 -0.48 -6.90 1.35
C GLY A 93 -1.47 -7.27 0.24
N CYS A 94 -2.51 -6.46 0.04
CA CYS A 94 -3.50 -6.64 -1.03
C CYS A 94 -2.88 -6.53 -2.43
N ALA A 95 -1.98 -5.56 -2.65
CA ALA A 95 -1.28 -5.40 -3.92
C ALA A 95 -0.40 -6.64 -4.23
N LEU A 96 0.31 -7.15 -3.21
CA LEU A 96 1.08 -8.40 -3.34
C LEU A 96 0.17 -9.60 -3.59
N PHE A 97 -0.99 -9.66 -2.93
CA PHE A 97 -1.95 -10.74 -3.12
C PHE A 97 -2.47 -10.77 -4.57
N ILE A 98 -2.89 -9.63 -5.11
CA ILE A 98 -3.35 -9.53 -6.51
C ILE A 98 -2.22 -9.92 -7.49
N ARG A 99 -0.97 -9.51 -7.22
CA ARG A 99 0.21 -9.97 -7.98
C ARG A 99 0.42 -11.48 -7.88
N SER A 100 0.25 -12.05 -6.68
CA SER A 100 0.44 -13.47 -6.42
C SER A 100 -0.60 -14.34 -7.15
N LEU A 101 -1.82 -13.83 -7.36
CA LEU A 101 -2.84 -14.52 -8.14
C LEU A 101 -2.45 -14.67 -9.62
N ARG A 102 -1.71 -13.68 -10.16
CA ARG A 102 -1.24 -13.72 -11.56
C ARG A 102 0.02 -14.54 -11.76
N THR A 103 0.95 -14.45 -10.81
CA THR A 103 2.29 -15.07 -10.91
C THR A 103 2.37 -16.44 -10.25
N LYS A 104 1.43 -16.77 -9.34
CA LYS A 104 1.50 -17.90 -8.40
C LYS A 104 2.71 -17.88 -7.46
N GLU A 105 3.43 -16.76 -7.41
CA GLU A 105 4.56 -16.53 -6.51
C GLU A 105 4.13 -15.61 -5.36
N TYR A 106 4.82 -15.67 -4.22
CA TYR A 106 4.60 -14.79 -3.07
C TYR A 106 3.21 -14.89 -2.39
N GLN A 107 2.50 -16.01 -2.58
CA GLN A 107 1.19 -16.23 -1.96
C GLN A 107 1.27 -16.28 -0.43
N PHE A 108 2.28 -16.97 0.11
CA PHE A 108 2.48 -17.06 1.55
C PHE A 108 2.88 -15.70 2.15
N GLU A 109 3.77 -14.97 1.48
CA GLU A 109 4.22 -13.64 1.88
C GLU A 109 3.08 -12.62 1.84
N SER A 110 2.23 -12.63 0.80
CA SER A 110 1.07 -11.75 0.73
C SER A 110 0.04 -12.04 1.81
N PHE A 111 -0.26 -13.32 2.07
CA PHE A 111 -1.16 -13.72 3.13
C PHE A 111 -0.66 -13.31 4.52
N LEU A 112 0.64 -13.53 4.80
CA LEU A 112 1.27 -13.07 6.03
C LEU A 112 1.19 -11.55 6.20
N MET A 113 1.45 -10.79 5.14
CA MET A 113 1.38 -9.33 5.19
C MET A 113 -0.05 -8.84 5.48
N ILE A 114 -1.06 -9.45 4.86
CA ILE A 114 -2.47 -9.13 5.13
C ILE A 114 -2.85 -9.52 6.57
N ALA A 115 -2.49 -10.72 7.02
CA ALA A 115 -2.73 -11.17 8.39
C ALA A 115 -2.08 -10.22 9.40
N PHE A 116 -0.88 -9.74 9.11
CA PHE A 116 -0.17 -8.78 9.93
C PHE A 116 -0.85 -7.41 9.95
N ALA A 117 -1.33 -6.92 8.81
CA ALA A 117 -2.12 -5.69 8.76
C ALA A 117 -3.42 -5.79 9.57
N LEU A 118 -4.11 -6.93 9.50
CA LEU A 118 -5.30 -7.20 10.34
C LEU A 118 -4.93 -7.23 11.82
N TYR A 119 -3.80 -7.85 12.18
CA TYR A 119 -3.31 -7.85 13.54
C TYR A 119 -3.07 -6.41 14.06
N LEU A 120 -2.43 -5.55 13.27
CA LEU A 120 -2.23 -4.13 13.61
C LEU A 120 -3.57 -3.41 13.80
N TYR A 121 -4.53 -3.65 12.91
CA TYR A 121 -5.86 -3.04 12.99
C TYR A 121 -6.58 -3.40 14.31
N PHE A 122 -6.47 -4.66 14.74
CA PHE A 122 -7.08 -5.12 15.99
C PHE A 122 -6.19 -4.94 17.22
N PHE A 123 -4.98 -4.41 17.08
CA PHE A 123 -3.96 -4.40 18.14
C PHE A 123 -4.48 -3.73 19.42
N ASN A 124 -4.99 -2.50 19.33
CA ASN A 124 -5.52 -1.77 20.48
C ASN A 124 -6.68 -2.52 21.16
N ARG A 125 -7.51 -3.21 20.38
CA ARG A 125 -8.63 -4.00 20.91
C ARG A 125 -8.15 -5.26 21.63
N ILE A 126 -7.10 -5.91 21.10
CA ILE A 126 -6.45 -7.05 21.73
C ILE A 126 -5.83 -6.62 23.06
N ILE A 127 -5.08 -5.51 23.07
CA ILE A 127 -4.48 -4.94 24.27
C ILE A 127 -5.55 -4.63 25.33
N ALA A 128 -6.61 -3.91 24.97
CA ALA A 128 -7.69 -3.59 25.89
C ALA A 128 -8.36 -4.85 26.48
N TRP A 129 -8.52 -5.89 25.66
CA TRP A 129 -9.03 -7.18 26.12
C TRP A 129 -8.08 -7.87 27.11
N LEU A 130 -6.76 -7.90 26.84
CA LEU A 130 -5.77 -8.44 27.79
C LEU A 130 -5.75 -7.66 29.12
N GLN A 131 -5.81 -6.32 29.06
CA GLN A 131 -5.86 -5.48 30.25
C GLN A 131 -7.11 -5.76 31.08
N SER A 132 -8.26 -6.04 30.44
CA SER A 132 -9.49 -6.43 31.15
C SER A 132 -9.33 -7.74 31.95
N LEU A 133 -8.41 -8.62 31.53
CA LEU A 133 -8.03 -9.84 32.22
C LEU A 133 -6.93 -9.63 33.28
N LYS A 134 -6.56 -8.37 33.56
CA LYS A 134 -5.46 -7.97 34.45
C LYS A 134 -4.08 -8.50 34.01
N ILE A 135 -3.91 -8.75 32.72
CA ILE A 135 -2.62 -9.13 32.14
C ILE A 135 -1.82 -7.85 31.87
N GLU A 136 -0.55 -7.83 32.27
CA GLU A 136 0.35 -6.71 32.02
C GLU A 136 0.71 -6.64 30.52
N THR A 137 0.34 -5.56 29.85
CA THR A 137 0.53 -5.40 28.40
C THR A 137 1.63 -4.43 28.00
N PHE A 138 2.22 -3.70 28.96
CA PHE A 138 3.21 -2.65 28.71
C PHE A 138 4.35 -3.12 27.79
N TYR A 139 4.90 -4.31 28.07
CA TYR A 139 5.98 -4.87 27.26
C TYR A 139 5.54 -5.23 25.83
N VAL A 140 4.30 -5.69 25.65
CA VAL A 140 3.77 -6.04 24.33
C VAL A 140 3.56 -4.78 23.50
N GLU A 141 3.01 -3.73 24.09
CA GLU A 141 2.77 -2.44 23.43
C GLU A 141 4.07 -1.73 23.04
N ALA A 142 5.08 -1.75 23.91
CA ALA A 142 6.32 -1.03 23.66
C ALA A 142 7.30 -1.79 22.75
N TYR A 143 7.32 -3.13 22.79
CA TYR A 143 8.39 -3.93 22.17
C TYR A 143 7.95 -4.83 21.01
N TRP A 144 6.68 -4.81 20.59
CA TRP A 144 6.25 -5.56 19.40
C TRP A 144 7.08 -5.24 18.12
N PRO A 145 7.54 -3.99 17.85
CA PRO A 145 8.36 -3.73 16.67
C PRO A 145 9.74 -4.39 16.77
N ALA A 146 10.34 -4.39 17.96
CA ALA A 146 11.63 -5.03 18.20
C ALA A 146 11.54 -6.56 18.05
N ALA A 147 10.44 -7.16 18.53
CA ALA A 147 10.17 -8.58 18.33
C ALA A 147 10.06 -8.94 16.84
N LEU A 148 9.37 -8.12 16.04
CA LEU A 148 9.28 -8.33 14.59
C LEU A 148 10.62 -8.19 13.89
N ILE A 149 11.46 -7.22 14.28
CA ILE A 149 12.81 -7.08 13.73
C ILE A 149 13.62 -8.34 14.03
N ALA A 150 13.60 -8.83 15.28
CA ALA A 150 14.31 -10.04 15.67
C ALA A 150 13.85 -11.27 14.86
N VAL A 151 12.53 -11.48 14.75
CA VAL A 151 11.96 -12.59 13.96
C VAL A 151 12.34 -12.46 12.49
N SER A 152 12.28 -11.26 11.91
CA SER A 152 12.62 -11.02 10.52
C SER A 152 14.09 -11.31 10.24
N LEU A 153 15.00 -10.88 11.12
CA LEU A 153 16.42 -11.18 11.04
C LEU A 153 16.68 -12.69 11.15
N LEU A 154 16.06 -13.37 12.12
CA LEU A 154 16.20 -14.81 12.30
C LEU A 154 15.76 -15.58 11.04
N LEU A 155 14.62 -15.23 10.44
CA LEU A 155 14.13 -15.84 9.20
C LEU A 155 15.08 -15.60 8.02
N LEU A 156 15.66 -14.40 7.91
CA LEU A 156 16.65 -14.10 6.86
C LEU A 156 17.92 -14.94 7.00
N PHE A 157 18.40 -15.16 8.23
CA PHE A 157 19.56 -16.00 8.47
C PHE A 157 19.27 -17.49 8.26
N LEU A 158 18.06 -17.96 8.59
CA LEU A 158 17.65 -19.35 8.36
C LEU A 158 17.49 -19.67 6.86
N LYS A 159 16.93 -18.77 6.06
CA LYS A 159 16.75 -18.98 4.60
C LYS A 159 18.03 -18.82 3.78
N ARG A 160 19.12 -18.30 4.37
CA ARG A 160 20.43 -18.15 3.70
C ARG A 160 21.32 -19.39 3.79
N LYS A 161 20.88 -20.47 4.44
CA LYS A 161 21.47 -21.81 4.37
C LYS A 161 20.65 -22.70 3.45
#